data_AF-A0A2E5IK22-F1
#
_entry.id   AF-A0A2E5IK22-F1
#
_cell.length_a   1.000
_cell.length_b   1.000
_cell.length_c   1.000
_cell.angle_alpha   90.00
_cell.angle_beta   90.00
_cell.angle_gamma   90.00
#
_symmetry.space_group_name_H-M   'P 1'
#
loop_
_entity.id
_entity.type
_entity.pdbx_description
1 polymer ?
#
loop_
_entity_poly.entity_id
_entity_poly.type
_entity_poly.pdbx_seq_one_letter_code
_entity_poly.pdbx_strand_id
1 'polypeptide(L)'
;MIPLSNHDRIMLKVSFAEPQQRPSLRIGQRSFGGIKTDTLGRFWTFHAEGLESMQEYELTLEQQGNQYANSWSLSTAPVPEANVESMRILVFTCAGGPDNAQTDTGIWRYLPVSTRQRMFQRALSFAPDLAVGIGDQVYWDQNVARRWRGGERGQANRQSIWGKYGSFDEDLPVFGSLNESTLTGCLDEQIASLYSTTFRSVPLILTQDDHDYFENDEGTDDIVTFPPRNFTARLGRASQLLYFPEFLPEINRPAHLAGSSPSGISGSYGSYRWGSLLELLMYDCRRFITLAGPTAVLIEGQAERWIASRTADEITRHLIHIPSTPFGWSAGKWGEWYPDYLQASGQLGLEVPKPYWQPGWFAQHQRILSSISHQEDRIPIVLSGDLHAIGSGLITRSGELNFDNPVQTILAGPIGTGTGWPSSARGIGATVPVDLEVEERASPIENNGFSIFDIDTDSIEVRQFAWLPEQGLDAIDNLQPFSTFRLSRS
;
A
#
# COMPACT_ATOMS: atom_id res chain seq x y z
N MET A 1 -3.13 -4.27 -16.12
CA MET A 1 -3.51 -5.66 -15.81
C MET A 1 -2.82 -6.07 -14.52
N ILE A 2 -3.60 -6.33 -13.47
CA ILE A 2 -3.08 -6.64 -12.13
C ILE A 2 -3.75 -7.93 -11.63
N PRO A 3 -3.00 -9.02 -11.43
CA PRO A 3 -3.51 -10.27 -10.89
C PRO A 3 -3.36 -10.35 -9.37
N LEU A 4 -4.22 -11.14 -8.74
CA LEU A 4 -4.03 -11.67 -7.39
C LEU A 4 -4.47 -13.13 -7.38
N SER A 5 -3.67 -14.01 -6.79
CA SER A 5 -4.03 -15.42 -6.62
C SER A 5 -3.97 -15.81 -5.14
N ASN A 6 -4.81 -16.75 -4.72
CA ASN A 6 -4.64 -17.50 -3.48
C ASN A 6 -4.50 -18.98 -3.86
N HIS A 7 -4.80 -19.90 -2.94
CA HIS A 7 -4.62 -21.33 -3.17
C HIS A 7 -5.58 -21.96 -4.18
N ASP A 8 -6.75 -21.36 -4.46
CA ASP A 8 -7.78 -21.95 -5.33
C ASP A 8 -8.39 -20.94 -6.31
N ARG A 9 -7.96 -19.69 -6.27
CA ARG A 9 -8.55 -18.58 -7.05
C ARG A 9 -7.50 -17.70 -7.68
N ILE A 10 -7.88 -17.13 -8.81
CA ILE A 10 -7.21 -16.01 -9.45
C ILE A 10 -8.26 -14.92 -9.67
N MET A 11 -8.01 -13.72 -9.17
CA MET A 11 -8.69 -12.50 -9.58
C MET A 11 -7.78 -11.70 -10.51
N LEU A 12 -8.32 -11.23 -11.63
CA LEU A 12 -7.60 -10.40 -12.58
C LEU A 12 -8.38 -9.09 -12.82
N LYS A 13 -7.74 -7.95 -12.58
CA LYS A 13 -8.26 -6.63 -12.99
C LYS A 13 -7.60 -6.21 -14.30
N VAL A 14 -8.43 -5.82 -15.26
CA VAL A 14 -7.98 -5.37 -16.59
C VAL A 14 -8.68 -4.06 -16.95
N SER A 15 -7.88 -3.09 -17.37
CA SER A 15 -8.34 -1.89 -18.06
C SER A 15 -7.91 -1.94 -19.53
N PHE A 16 -8.77 -1.46 -20.42
CA PHE A 16 -8.52 -1.35 -21.85
C PHE A 16 -8.52 0.12 -22.27
N ALA A 17 -7.72 0.45 -23.29
CA ALA A 17 -7.74 1.78 -23.89
C ALA A 17 -9.13 2.08 -24.49
N GLU A 18 -9.69 1.11 -25.20
CA GLU A 18 -11.02 1.21 -25.82
C GLU A 18 -12.03 0.26 -25.15
N PRO A 19 -13.33 0.60 -25.14
CA PRO A 19 -14.38 -0.29 -24.67
C PRO A 19 -14.36 -1.67 -25.33
N GLN A 20 -14.51 -2.72 -24.53
CA GLN A 20 -14.57 -4.12 -24.96
C GLN A 20 -15.97 -4.69 -24.77
N GLN A 21 -16.25 -5.82 -25.43
CA GLN A 21 -17.52 -6.53 -25.28
C GLN A 21 -17.27 -7.98 -24.89
N ARG A 22 -17.65 -8.33 -23.66
CA ARG A 22 -17.59 -9.70 -23.14
C ARG A 22 -16.20 -10.35 -23.32
N PRO A 23 -15.10 -9.70 -22.89
CA PRO A 23 -13.81 -10.38 -22.83
C PRO A 23 -13.90 -11.60 -21.91
N SER A 24 -13.04 -12.59 -22.13
CA SER A 24 -12.92 -13.79 -21.31
C SER A 24 -11.46 -14.07 -20.96
N LEU A 25 -11.26 -14.56 -19.74
CA LEU A 25 -9.98 -15.11 -19.28
C LEU A 25 -10.01 -16.63 -19.46
N ARG A 26 -9.04 -17.18 -20.19
CA ARG A 26 -8.82 -18.62 -20.30
C ARG A 26 -7.72 -19.04 -19.35
N ILE A 27 -7.95 -20.18 -18.69
CA ILE A 27 -6.99 -20.87 -17.83
C ILE A 27 -7.07 -22.35 -18.20
N GLY A 28 -6.09 -22.81 -18.98
CA GLY A 28 -6.16 -24.12 -19.64
C GLY A 28 -7.41 -24.27 -20.53
N GLN A 29 -8.23 -25.30 -20.26
CA GLN A 29 -9.48 -25.55 -21.01
C GLN A 29 -10.69 -24.76 -20.47
N ARG A 30 -10.54 -24.09 -19.32
CA ARG A 30 -11.63 -23.34 -18.67
C ARG A 30 -11.65 -21.91 -19.18
N SER A 31 -12.85 -21.36 -19.31
CA SER A 31 -13.08 -19.96 -19.69
C SER A 31 -13.93 -19.28 -18.63
N PHE A 32 -13.52 -18.08 -18.23
CA PHE A 32 -14.16 -17.25 -17.22
C PHE A 32 -14.57 -15.94 -17.86
N GLY A 33 -15.87 -15.65 -17.86
CA GLY A 33 -16.40 -14.41 -18.42
C GLY A 33 -16.02 -13.20 -17.56
N GLY A 34 -15.64 -12.09 -18.22
CA GLY A 34 -15.38 -10.84 -17.53
C GLY A 34 -16.64 -10.21 -16.96
N ILE A 35 -16.51 -9.59 -15.78
CA ILE A 35 -17.52 -8.75 -15.16
C ILE A 35 -17.11 -7.30 -15.40
N LYS A 36 -17.96 -6.54 -16.10
CA LYS A 36 -17.74 -5.11 -16.35
C LYS A 36 -17.81 -4.33 -15.04
N THR A 37 -16.83 -3.47 -14.76
CA THR A 37 -16.76 -2.66 -13.53
C THR A 37 -16.92 -1.16 -13.76
N ASP A 38 -16.86 -0.69 -15.00
CA ASP A 38 -17.16 0.68 -15.41
C ASP A 38 -18.48 0.78 -16.21
N THR A 39 -18.88 2.00 -16.58
CA THR A 39 -20.09 2.20 -17.39
C THR A 39 -19.84 1.96 -18.88
N LEU A 40 -18.63 2.25 -19.39
CA LEU A 40 -18.31 2.23 -20.82
C LEU A 40 -17.88 0.86 -21.33
N GLY A 41 -17.35 -0.02 -20.48
CA GLY A 41 -16.80 -1.32 -20.88
C GLY A 41 -15.30 -1.33 -21.06
N ARG A 42 -14.58 -0.36 -20.50
CA ARG A 42 -13.11 -0.33 -20.47
C ARG A 42 -12.54 -1.16 -19.33
N PHE A 43 -13.28 -1.40 -18.25
CA PHE A 43 -12.76 -2.05 -17.05
C PHE A 43 -13.50 -3.35 -16.75
N TRP A 44 -12.71 -4.40 -16.51
CA TRP A 44 -13.21 -5.75 -16.32
C TRP A 44 -12.48 -6.44 -15.17
N THR A 45 -13.23 -7.17 -14.35
CA THR A 45 -12.69 -8.13 -13.38
C THR A 45 -13.02 -9.55 -13.81
N PHE A 46 -12.08 -10.48 -13.61
CA PHE A 46 -12.25 -11.90 -13.89
C PHE A 46 -12.01 -12.67 -12.60
N HIS A 47 -12.91 -13.59 -12.29
CA HIS A 47 -12.86 -14.40 -11.08
C HIS A 47 -12.78 -15.86 -11.52
N ALA A 48 -11.59 -16.44 -11.42
CA ALA A 48 -11.38 -17.86 -11.60
C ALA A 48 -11.33 -18.54 -10.24
N GLU A 49 -12.16 -19.57 -10.04
CA GLU A 49 -12.29 -20.29 -8.77
C GLU A 49 -12.14 -21.79 -8.98
N GLY A 50 -11.88 -22.55 -7.91
CA GLY A 50 -11.72 -24.01 -7.97
C GLY A 50 -10.52 -24.41 -8.83
N LEU A 51 -9.44 -23.64 -8.74
CA LEU A 51 -8.13 -23.99 -9.27
C LEU A 51 -7.41 -24.91 -8.28
N GLU A 52 -6.45 -25.67 -8.77
CA GLU A 52 -5.55 -26.46 -7.96
C GLU A 52 -4.52 -25.55 -7.30
N SER A 53 -4.13 -25.86 -6.07
CA SER A 53 -3.12 -25.12 -5.32
C SER A 53 -1.71 -25.44 -5.76
N MET A 54 -0.79 -24.50 -5.59
CA MET A 54 0.62 -24.66 -5.95
C MET A 54 0.78 -25.10 -7.42
N GLN A 55 -0.09 -24.58 -8.30
CA GLN A 55 -0.12 -24.92 -9.72
C GLN A 55 0.15 -23.67 -10.54
N GLU A 56 1.12 -23.77 -11.46
CA GLU A 56 1.33 -22.76 -12.49
C GLU A 56 0.31 -22.98 -13.62
N TYR A 57 -0.37 -21.91 -14.01
CA TYR A 57 -1.31 -21.90 -15.11
C TYR A 57 -0.83 -20.99 -16.24
N GLU A 58 -1.10 -21.40 -17.48
CA GLU A 58 -1.04 -20.50 -18.63
C GLU A 58 -2.38 -19.76 -18.77
N LEU A 59 -2.31 -18.43 -18.78
CA LEU A 59 -3.44 -17.53 -18.87
C LEU A 59 -3.47 -16.86 -20.25
N THR A 60 -4.68 -16.74 -20.81
CA THR A 60 -4.93 -16.00 -22.05
C THR A 60 -6.13 -15.10 -21.88
N LEU A 61 -5.98 -13.81 -22.22
CA LEU A 61 -7.09 -12.88 -22.32
C LEU A 61 -7.55 -12.78 -23.77
N GLU A 62 -8.83 -13.03 -24.03
CA GLU A 62 -9.36 -13.03 -25.40
C GLU A 62 -10.76 -12.44 -25.49
N GLN A 63 -11.16 -12.13 -26.72
CA GLN A 63 -12.52 -11.79 -27.10
C GLN A 63 -12.86 -12.46 -28.42
N GLN A 64 -13.93 -13.27 -28.43
CA GLN A 64 -14.37 -14.02 -29.61
C GLN A 64 -13.25 -14.87 -30.24
N GLY A 65 -12.38 -15.45 -29.39
CA GLY A 65 -11.23 -16.25 -29.82
C GLY A 65 -10.01 -15.46 -30.28
N ASN A 66 -10.08 -14.12 -30.36
CA ASN A 66 -8.92 -13.27 -30.63
C ASN A 66 -8.23 -12.88 -29.33
N GLN A 67 -6.94 -13.17 -29.23
CA GLN A 67 -6.14 -12.85 -28.04
C GLN A 67 -5.78 -11.36 -28.01
N TYR A 68 -5.83 -10.75 -26.83
CA TYR A 68 -5.41 -9.35 -26.63
C TYR A 68 -3.89 -9.19 -26.50
N ALA A 69 -3.20 -10.24 -26.05
CA ALA A 69 -1.76 -10.28 -25.86
C ALA A 69 -1.30 -11.74 -25.88
N ASN A 70 0.02 -11.95 -25.91
CA ASN A 70 0.62 -13.27 -25.67
C ASN A 70 0.16 -13.82 -24.30
N SER A 71 0.04 -15.15 -24.22
CA SER A 71 -0.21 -15.82 -22.95
C SER A 71 0.92 -15.55 -21.95
N TRP A 72 0.60 -15.71 -20.67
CA TRP A 72 1.55 -15.56 -19.57
C TRP A 72 1.26 -16.57 -18.48
N SER A 73 2.26 -16.89 -17.66
CA SER A 73 2.06 -17.80 -16.53
C SER A 73 1.65 -17.06 -15.27
N LEU A 74 0.88 -17.71 -14.40
CA LEU A 74 0.58 -17.26 -13.04
C LEU A 74 0.33 -18.48 -12.15
N SER A 75 0.89 -18.47 -10.95
CA SER A 75 0.76 -19.57 -9.99
C SER A 75 -0.30 -19.28 -8.91
N THR A 76 -1.02 -20.32 -8.51
CA THR A 76 -1.81 -20.32 -7.26
C THR A 76 -0.91 -20.57 -6.06
N ALA A 77 -1.32 -20.06 -4.89
CA ALA A 77 -0.61 -20.29 -3.64
C ALA A 77 -0.77 -21.75 -3.14
N PRO A 78 0.03 -22.20 -2.17
CA PRO A 78 -0.21 -23.46 -1.46
C PRO A 78 -1.50 -23.39 -0.63
N VAL A 79 -2.21 -24.53 -0.45
CA VAL A 79 -3.32 -24.63 0.52
C VAL A 79 -2.85 -24.26 1.94
N PRO A 80 -3.69 -23.65 2.80
CA PRO A 80 -3.27 -23.14 4.11
C PRO A 80 -2.55 -24.13 5.04
N GLU A 81 -2.80 -25.42 4.89
CA GLU A 81 -2.18 -26.50 5.68
C GLU A 81 -0.90 -27.07 5.05
N ALA A 82 -0.55 -26.65 3.83
CA ALA A 82 0.64 -27.14 3.14
C ALA A 82 1.90 -26.67 3.87
N ASN A 83 2.80 -27.61 4.16
CA ASN A 83 4.12 -27.29 4.67
C ASN A 83 5.04 -26.94 3.49
N VAL A 84 5.38 -25.66 3.37
CA VAL A 84 6.25 -25.12 2.32
C VAL A 84 7.49 -24.50 2.95
N GLU A 85 8.62 -24.65 2.27
CA GLU A 85 9.94 -24.33 2.84
C GLU A 85 10.32 -22.86 2.68
N SER A 86 9.84 -22.20 1.62
CA SER A 86 10.23 -20.82 1.34
C SER A 86 9.17 -20.02 0.58
N MET A 87 9.31 -18.69 0.67
CA MET A 87 8.60 -17.71 -0.14
C MET A 87 9.46 -16.45 -0.28
N ARG A 88 9.44 -15.80 -1.44
CA ARG A 88 9.98 -14.46 -1.63
C ARG A 88 8.86 -13.44 -1.83
N ILE A 89 8.88 -12.37 -1.05
CA ILE A 89 7.95 -11.24 -1.24
C ILE A 89 8.69 -9.95 -1.60
N LEU A 90 8.10 -9.19 -2.51
CA LEU A 90 8.47 -7.80 -2.81
C LEU A 90 7.51 -6.87 -2.06
N VAL A 91 8.03 -5.88 -1.34
CA VAL A 91 7.23 -4.86 -0.65
C VAL A 91 7.71 -3.46 -1.02
N PHE A 92 6.79 -2.54 -1.29
CA PHE A 92 7.05 -1.14 -1.64
C PHE A 92 5.88 -0.22 -1.22
N THR A 93 6.05 1.10 -1.32
CA THR A 93 5.00 2.10 -1.03
C THR A 93 5.10 3.29 -2.00
N CYS A 94 4.16 4.25 -1.90
CA CYS A 94 4.25 5.57 -2.55
C CYS A 94 4.60 5.52 -4.05
N ALA A 95 3.93 4.63 -4.79
CA ALA A 95 4.25 4.37 -6.18
C ALA A 95 3.52 5.30 -7.16
N GLY A 96 2.47 5.97 -6.69
CA GLY A 96 1.68 6.92 -7.47
C GLY A 96 2.46 8.15 -7.95
N GLY A 97 1.73 9.08 -8.55
CA GLY A 97 2.26 10.37 -9.02
C GLY A 97 1.98 10.56 -10.51
N PRO A 98 1.54 11.75 -10.94
CA PRO A 98 1.40 12.06 -12.36
C PRO A 98 2.72 11.85 -13.12
N ASP A 99 2.63 11.40 -14.37
CA ASP A 99 3.74 11.46 -15.29
C ASP A 99 4.00 12.90 -15.73
N ASN A 100 5.24 13.18 -16.14
CA ASN A 100 5.68 14.52 -16.51
C ASN A 100 5.47 15.57 -15.41
N ALA A 101 5.46 15.14 -14.14
CA ALA A 101 5.25 16.01 -12.98
C ALA A 101 6.50 16.84 -12.65
N GLN A 102 6.92 17.75 -13.52
CA GLN A 102 8.02 18.69 -13.24
C GLN A 102 7.51 20.01 -12.67
N THR A 103 8.26 20.58 -11.74
CA THR A 103 8.16 21.98 -11.38
C THR A 103 8.73 22.86 -12.50
N ASP A 104 8.46 24.15 -12.43
CA ASP A 104 9.02 25.18 -13.32
C ASP A 104 10.56 25.25 -13.33
N THR A 105 11.25 24.66 -12.35
CA THR A 105 12.72 24.48 -12.36
C THR A 105 13.20 23.20 -13.05
N GLY A 106 12.30 22.39 -13.61
CA GLY A 106 12.63 21.10 -14.21
C GLY A 106 12.88 19.98 -13.19
N ILE A 107 12.65 20.23 -11.89
CA ILE A 107 12.78 19.21 -10.85
C ILE A 107 11.49 18.38 -10.81
N TRP A 108 11.63 17.07 -10.73
CA TRP A 108 10.52 16.14 -10.63
C TRP A 108 9.80 16.28 -9.28
N ARG A 109 8.51 16.62 -9.27
CA ARG A 109 7.63 16.49 -8.10
C ARG A 109 7.37 15.02 -7.79
N TYR A 110 7.09 14.23 -8.82
CA TYR A 110 7.08 12.76 -8.78
C TYR A 110 7.94 12.24 -9.92
N LEU A 111 8.54 11.08 -9.72
CA LEU A 111 9.37 10.46 -10.74
C LEU A 111 8.55 10.07 -11.97
N PRO A 112 9.12 10.17 -13.18
CA PRO A 112 8.47 9.71 -14.41
C PRO A 112 8.01 8.26 -14.29
N VAL A 113 6.89 7.92 -14.95
CA VAL A 113 6.35 6.56 -14.98
C VAL A 113 7.42 5.57 -15.47
N SER A 114 8.19 5.94 -16.49
CA SER A 114 9.28 5.11 -17.04
C SER A 114 10.39 4.82 -16.01
N THR A 115 10.70 5.78 -15.12
CA THR A 115 11.71 5.60 -14.07
C THR A 115 11.20 4.63 -13.00
N ARG A 116 9.93 4.78 -12.60
CA ARG A 116 9.28 3.86 -11.65
C ARG A 116 9.13 2.44 -12.21
N GLN A 117 8.78 2.32 -13.49
CA GLN A 117 8.76 1.03 -14.19
C GLN A 117 10.13 0.36 -14.21
N ARG A 118 11.21 1.11 -14.42
CA ARG A 118 12.58 0.57 -14.36
C ARG A 118 12.91 0.04 -12.96
N MET A 119 12.49 0.74 -11.89
CA MET A 119 12.61 0.24 -10.52
C MET A 119 11.81 -1.05 -10.31
N PHE A 120 10.58 -1.15 -10.82
CA PHE A 120 9.80 -2.39 -10.74
C PHE A 120 10.42 -3.53 -11.56
N GLN A 121 11.00 -3.26 -12.73
CA GLN A 121 11.73 -4.27 -13.49
C GLN A 121 12.92 -4.81 -12.69
N ARG A 122 13.66 -3.92 -12.02
CA ARG A 122 14.71 -4.34 -11.10
C ARG A 122 14.17 -5.16 -9.94
N ALA A 123 13.09 -4.72 -9.30
CA ALA A 123 12.47 -5.44 -8.19
C ALA A 123 11.99 -6.84 -8.59
N LEU A 124 11.35 -6.95 -9.77
CA LEU A 124 10.87 -8.21 -10.32
C LEU A 124 11.99 -9.11 -10.86
N SER A 125 13.19 -8.57 -11.14
CA SER A 125 14.36 -9.39 -11.49
C SER A 125 14.78 -10.34 -10.37
N PHE A 126 14.33 -10.08 -9.13
CA PHE A 126 14.50 -10.98 -8.00
C PHE A 126 13.43 -12.09 -7.95
N ALA A 127 12.53 -12.19 -8.93
CA ALA A 127 11.51 -13.23 -9.02
C ALA A 127 10.71 -13.47 -7.72
N PRO A 128 10.01 -12.44 -7.20
CA PRO A 128 9.14 -12.62 -6.03
C PRO A 128 7.92 -13.50 -6.37
N ASP A 129 7.48 -14.30 -5.40
CA ASP A 129 6.25 -15.09 -5.48
C ASP A 129 4.99 -14.22 -5.28
N LEU A 130 5.14 -13.11 -4.55
CA LEU A 130 4.09 -12.12 -4.27
C LEU A 130 4.69 -10.72 -4.18
N ALA A 131 3.95 -9.72 -4.67
CA ALA A 131 4.26 -8.32 -4.45
C ALA A 131 3.17 -7.62 -3.61
N VAL A 132 3.58 -6.68 -2.76
CA VAL A 132 2.70 -5.88 -1.91
C VAL A 132 3.08 -4.40 -2.03
N GLY A 133 2.15 -3.59 -2.52
CA GLY A 133 2.23 -2.13 -2.50
C GLY A 133 1.42 -1.55 -1.34
N ILE A 134 2.07 -0.84 -0.43
CA ILE A 134 1.47 -0.28 0.78
C ILE A 134 1.05 1.17 0.51
N GLY A 135 -0.23 1.41 0.19
CA GLY A 135 -0.77 2.77 0.09
C GLY A 135 -0.22 3.62 -1.05
N ASP A 136 -0.82 4.79 -1.23
CA ASP A 136 -0.36 5.85 -2.11
C ASP A 136 -0.14 5.42 -3.56
N GLN A 137 -1.16 4.77 -4.12
CA GLN A 137 -1.17 4.36 -5.53
C GLN A 137 -1.44 5.54 -6.47
N VAL A 138 -1.93 6.66 -5.93
CA VAL A 138 -2.25 7.89 -6.66
C VAL A 138 -1.83 9.10 -5.82
N TYR A 139 -1.42 10.20 -6.45
CA TYR A 139 -1.26 11.50 -5.81
C TYR A 139 -2.03 12.57 -6.58
N TRP A 140 -3.22 12.90 -6.11
CA TRP A 140 -4.01 14.00 -6.68
C TRP A 140 -5.04 14.56 -5.69
N ASP A 141 -4.52 15.24 -4.67
CA ASP A 141 -5.36 15.77 -3.59
C ASP A 141 -6.28 16.89 -4.08
N GLN A 142 -7.55 16.82 -3.68
CA GLN A 142 -8.57 17.77 -4.09
C GLN A 142 -8.70 18.91 -3.10
N ASN A 143 -9.11 18.66 -1.85
CA ASN A 143 -9.50 19.72 -0.93
C ASN A 143 -8.29 20.40 -0.31
N VAL A 144 -7.33 19.64 0.21
CA VAL A 144 -6.10 20.17 0.80
C VAL A 144 -5.45 21.14 -0.17
N ALA A 145 -5.21 20.69 -1.40
CA ALA A 145 -4.44 21.48 -2.34
C ALA A 145 -5.25 22.58 -3.05
N ARG A 146 -6.59 22.63 -2.91
CA ARG A 146 -7.39 23.82 -3.24
C ARG A 146 -7.25 24.94 -2.19
N ARG A 147 -6.94 24.59 -0.94
CA ARG A 147 -6.77 25.53 0.18
C ARG A 147 -5.33 26.00 0.32
N TRP A 148 -4.37 25.08 0.24
CA TRP A 148 -2.93 25.36 0.26
C TRP A 148 -2.40 25.72 -1.13
N ARG A 149 -2.97 26.76 -1.74
CA ARG A 149 -2.62 27.17 -3.12
C ARG A 149 -1.17 27.63 -3.25
N GLY A 150 -0.52 27.98 -2.15
CA GLY A 150 0.80 28.64 -2.16
C GLY A 150 0.74 29.97 -2.92
N GLY A 151 1.92 30.56 -3.15
CA GLY A 151 2.06 31.74 -4.02
C GLY A 151 1.82 31.41 -5.50
N GLU A 152 1.84 32.42 -6.37
CA GLU A 152 1.56 32.29 -7.81
C GLU A 152 2.35 31.15 -8.48
N ARG A 153 3.63 31.01 -8.12
CA ARG A 153 4.51 29.93 -8.61
C ARG A 153 4.02 28.53 -8.22
N GLY A 154 3.57 28.36 -6.97
CA GLY A 154 3.00 27.09 -6.50
C GLY A 154 1.71 26.72 -7.25
N GLN A 155 0.88 27.73 -7.53
CA GLN A 155 -0.35 27.56 -8.30
C GLN A 155 -0.05 27.20 -9.76
N ALA A 156 0.93 27.84 -10.38
CA ALA A 156 1.37 27.52 -11.74
C ALA A 156 1.91 26.09 -11.84
N ASN A 157 2.77 25.67 -10.90
CA ASN A 157 3.27 24.29 -10.83
C ASN A 157 2.11 23.30 -10.65
N ARG A 158 1.15 23.60 -9.77
CA ARG A 158 -0.02 22.74 -9.58
C ARG A 158 -0.86 22.61 -10.84
N GLN A 159 -1.15 23.73 -11.50
CA GLN A 159 -1.92 23.72 -12.74
C GLN A 159 -1.19 22.95 -13.85
N SER A 160 0.13 23.10 -13.95
CA SER A 160 0.96 22.37 -14.92
C SER A 160 0.93 20.86 -14.70
N ILE A 161 1.01 20.42 -13.43
CA ILE A 161 1.12 18.98 -13.10
C ILE A 161 -0.25 18.30 -13.11
N TRP A 162 -1.26 18.89 -12.45
CA TRP A 162 -2.55 18.23 -12.20
C TRP A 162 -3.73 18.86 -12.96
N GLY A 163 -3.56 20.06 -13.53
CA GLY A 163 -4.66 20.77 -14.19
C GLY A 163 -5.29 19.99 -15.36
N LYS A 164 -4.52 19.07 -15.95
CA LYS A 164 -4.97 18.14 -16.99
C LYS A 164 -6.09 17.19 -16.55
N TYR A 165 -6.22 16.89 -15.25
CA TYR A 165 -7.26 16.00 -14.73
C TYR A 165 -8.59 16.71 -14.47
N GLY A 166 -8.58 18.04 -14.33
CA GLY A 166 -9.77 18.81 -14.00
C GLY A 166 -10.12 18.76 -12.51
N SER A 167 -11.38 18.44 -12.20
CA SER A 167 -11.91 18.42 -10.83
C SER A 167 -13.16 17.55 -10.74
N PHE A 168 -13.40 16.94 -9.58
CA PHE A 168 -14.68 16.28 -9.32
C PHE A 168 -15.81 17.26 -9.00
N ASP A 169 -17.02 16.87 -9.40
CA ASP A 169 -18.29 17.46 -8.99
C ASP A 169 -18.98 16.51 -8.00
N GLU A 170 -19.02 16.87 -6.72
CA GLU A 170 -19.54 16.00 -5.66
C GLU A 170 -21.06 15.83 -5.69
N ASP A 171 -21.78 16.65 -6.46
CA ASP A 171 -23.23 16.53 -6.65
C ASP A 171 -23.59 15.46 -7.70
N LEU A 172 -22.61 14.95 -8.43
CA LEU A 172 -22.78 13.90 -9.43
C LEU A 172 -22.31 12.52 -8.91
N PRO A 173 -22.91 11.41 -9.38
CA PRO A 173 -22.41 10.08 -9.05
C PRO A 173 -20.99 9.87 -9.59
N VAL A 174 -20.20 9.00 -8.95
CA VAL A 174 -18.86 8.65 -9.45
C VAL A 174 -18.94 7.98 -10.82
N PHE A 175 -19.84 6.99 -10.97
CA PHE A 175 -20.08 6.28 -12.23
C PHE A 175 -21.21 6.91 -13.05
N GLY A 176 -21.08 6.91 -14.36
CA GLY A 176 -22.09 7.39 -15.32
C GLY A 176 -22.17 8.91 -15.43
N SER A 177 -21.19 9.63 -14.91
CA SER A 177 -21.08 11.09 -15.01
C SER A 177 -19.66 11.50 -15.45
N LEU A 178 -19.40 12.81 -15.54
CA LEU A 178 -18.06 13.34 -15.81
C LEU A 178 -17.04 12.93 -14.73
N ASN A 179 -17.47 12.60 -13.51
CA ASN A 179 -16.55 12.12 -12.48
C ASN A 179 -15.86 10.80 -12.88
N GLU A 180 -16.51 9.94 -13.67
CA GLU A 180 -15.93 8.66 -14.10
C GLU A 180 -14.78 8.89 -15.08
N SER A 181 -14.96 9.79 -16.05
CA SER A 181 -13.90 10.15 -17.00
C SER A 181 -12.79 10.94 -16.32
N THR A 182 -13.11 11.81 -15.36
CA THR A 182 -12.11 12.51 -14.53
C THR A 182 -11.29 11.53 -13.68
N LEU A 183 -11.94 10.57 -13.02
CA LEU A 183 -11.28 9.54 -12.22
C LEU A 183 -10.36 8.68 -13.09
N THR A 184 -10.89 8.16 -14.20
CA THR A 184 -10.13 7.28 -15.09
C THR A 184 -9.01 8.02 -15.80
N GLY A 185 -9.19 9.29 -16.20
CA GLY A 185 -8.12 10.10 -16.77
C GLY A 185 -6.93 10.31 -15.82
N CYS A 186 -7.16 10.39 -14.51
CA CYS A 186 -6.09 10.44 -13.51
C CYS A 186 -5.43 9.07 -13.30
N LEU A 187 -6.24 8.03 -13.08
CA LEU A 187 -5.74 6.71 -12.69
C LEU A 187 -5.17 5.88 -13.86
N ASP A 188 -5.57 6.15 -15.11
CA ASP A 188 -4.98 5.54 -16.29
C ASP A 188 -3.48 5.88 -16.39
N GLU A 189 -3.12 7.11 -16.03
CA GLU A 189 -1.73 7.56 -16.01
C GLU A 189 -0.96 7.02 -14.79
N GLN A 190 -1.55 7.12 -13.59
CA GLN A 190 -0.82 6.82 -12.36
C GLN A 190 -0.77 5.33 -12.00
N ILE A 191 -1.79 4.55 -12.41
CA ILE A 191 -1.90 3.13 -12.08
C ILE A 191 -1.79 2.27 -13.34
N ALA A 192 -2.65 2.47 -14.35
CA ALA A 192 -2.65 1.58 -15.52
C ALA A 192 -1.35 1.69 -16.31
N SER A 193 -0.82 2.90 -16.51
CA SER A 193 0.45 3.09 -17.22
C SER A 193 1.63 2.59 -16.37
N LEU A 194 1.62 2.84 -15.06
CA LEU A 194 2.68 2.40 -14.15
C LEU A 194 2.83 0.89 -14.11
N TYR A 195 1.76 0.17 -13.77
CA TYR A 195 1.80 -1.29 -13.62
C TYR A 195 1.70 -2.00 -14.97
N SER A 196 1.00 -1.41 -15.93
CA SER A 196 0.84 -1.91 -17.31
C SER A 196 0.54 -3.41 -17.33
N THR A 197 1.49 -4.21 -17.83
CA THR A 197 1.47 -5.67 -17.81
C THR A 197 2.70 -6.25 -17.10
N THR A 198 3.45 -5.42 -16.38
CA THR A 198 4.72 -5.74 -15.73
C THR A 198 4.54 -6.81 -14.65
N PHE A 199 3.45 -6.73 -13.90
CA PHE A 199 3.10 -7.67 -12.82
C PHE A 199 2.18 -8.82 -13.27
N ARG A 200 1.96 -9.03 -14.57
CA ARG A 200 0.96 -10.02 -15.03
C ARG A 200 1.20 -11.46 -14.54
N SER A 201 2.46 -11.79 -14.25
CA SER A 201 2.90 -13.10 -13.78
C SER A 201 3.28 -13.13 -12.30
N VAL A 202 3.09 -12.03 -11.57
CA VAL A 202 3.35 -11.95 -10.13
C VAL A 202 2.10 -11.41 -9.45
N PRO A 203 1.44 -12.18 -8.56
CA PRO A 203 0.34 -11.69 -7.75
C PRO A 203 0.72 -10.38 -7.06
N LEU A 204 -0.15 -9.36 -7.16
CA LEU A 204 0.08 -8.04 -6.60
C LEU A 204 -1.10 -7.63 -5.72
N ILE A 205 -0.81 -7.38 -4.45
CA ILE A 205 -1.72 -6.77 -3.48
C ILE A 205 -1.39 -5.29 -3.40
N LEU A 206 -2.40 -4.43 -3.50
CA LEU A 206 -2.28 -3.00 -3.22
C LEU A 206 -3.23 -2.62 -2.09
N THR A 207 -2.69 -2.06 -1.01
CA THR A 207 -3.48 -1.44 0.06
C THR A 207 -3.71 0.03 -0.24
N GLN A 208 -4.73 0.61 0.36
CA GLN A 208 -5.00 2.04 0.26
C GLN A 208 -4.40 2.80 1.45
N ASP A 209 -4.05 4.05 1.23
CA ASP A 209 -3.73 5.05 2.25
C ASP A 209 -4.42 6.39 1.94
N ASP A 210 -3.96 7.51 2.51
CA ASP A 210 -4.67 8.79 2.47
C ASP A 210 -4.87 9.29 1.05
N HIS A 211 -3.78 9.32 0.25
CA HIS A 211 -3.85 9.84 -1.11
C HIS A 211 -4.74 9.01 -2.04
N ASP A 212 -5.00 7.73 -1.72
CA ASP A 212 -5.95 6.87 -2.45
C ASP A 212 -7.42 7.29 -2.26
N TYR A 213 -7.69 8.16 -1.27
CA TYR A 213 -8.95 8.88 -1.08
C TYR A 213 -8.96 10.27 -1.73
N PHE A 214 -7.92 10.61 -2.50
CA PHE A 214 -7.71 11.91 -3.16
C PHE A 214 -7.60 13.08 -2.17
N GLU A 215 -7.03 12.81 -1.00
CA GLU A 215 -6.72 13.81 0.03
C GLU A 215 -5.41 13.45 0.74
N ASN A 216 -4.64 14.46 1.14
CA ASN A 216 -3.59 14.28 2.14
C ASN A 216 -4.23 14.25 3.54
N ASP A 217 -3.66 13.52 4.49
CA ASP A 217 -4.06 13.59 5.89
C ASP A 217 -3.68 14.95 6.53
N GLU A 218 -4.69 15.78 6.76
CA GLU A 218 -4.51 17.14 7.24
C GLU A 218 -5.51 17.40 8.36
N GLY A 219 -5.02 17.97 9.45
CA GLY A 219 -5.81 18.34 10.62
C GLY A 219 -5.41 19.72 11.12
N THR A 220 -6.10 20.76 10.67
CA THR A 220 -5.93 22.15 11.08
C THR A 220 -7.27 22.80 11.38
N ASP A 221 -7.25 24.02 11.94
CA ASP A 221 -8.47 24.80 12.19
C ASP A 221 -9.24 25.10 10.91
N ASP A 222 -8.54 25.12 9.77
CA ASP A 222 -9.16 25.33 8.47
C ASP A 222 -9.79 24.03 7.94
N ILE A 223 -9.06 22.92 7.97
CA ILE A 223 -9.48 21.67 7.33
C ILE A 223 -9.09 20.44 8.14
N VAL A 224 -10.03 19.50 8.21
CA VAL A 224 -9.77 18.13 8.65
C VAL A 224 -10.23 17.18 7.55
N THR A 225 -9.34 16.36 7.00
CA THR A 225 -9.62 15.56 5.79
C THR A 225 -10.16 14.17 6.05
N PHE A 226 -9.87 13.62 7.23
CA PHE A 226 -10.35 12.30 7.62
C PHE A 226 -11.16 12.31 8.93
N PRO A 227 -12.16 11.41 9.12
CA PRO A 227 -12.62 10.35 8.22
C PRO A 227 -13.05 10.83 6.84
N PRO A 228 -12.89 10.01 5.79
CA PRO A 228 -13.21 10.44 4.43
C PRO A 228 -14.70 10.77 4.33
N ARG A 229 -15.00 11.87 3.66
CA ARG A 229 -16.38 12.25 3.34
C ARG A 229 -17.02 11.20 2.42
N ASN A 230 -18.35 11.20 2.34
CA ASN A 230 -19.08 10.19 1.56
C ASN A 230 -18.57 10.08 0.11
N PHE A 231 -18.33 11.22 -0.54
CA PHE A 231 -17.83 11.26 -1.91
C PHE A 231 -16.39 10.73 -2.03
N THR A 232 -15.46 11.19 -1.21
CA THR A 232 -14.05 10.73 -1.26
C THR A 232 -13.91 9.26 -0.88
N ALA A 233 -14.70 8.77 0.08
CA ALA A 233 -14.79 7.34 0.39
C ALA A 233 -15.28 6.49 -0.81
N ARG A 234 -16.20 7.04 -1.63
CA ARG A 234 -16.63 6.37 -2.88
C ARG A 234 -15.57 6.42 -3.96
N LEU A 235 -14.79 7.50 -4.06
CA LEU A 235 -13.66 7.57 -4.98
C LEU A 235 -12.64 6.49 -4.68
N GLY A 236 -12.18 6.36 -3.43
CA GLY A 236 -11.23 5.30 -3.04
C GLY A 236 -11.73 3.90 -3.39
N ARG A 237 -13.03 3.61 -3.15
CA ARG A 237 -13.65 2.35 -3.55
C ARG A 237 -13.71 2.16 -5.07
N ALA A 238 -14.00 3.21 -5.82
CA ALA A 238 -14.07 3.15 -7.28
C ALA A 238 -12.68 2.91 -7.88
N SER A 239 -11.63 3.57 -7.35
CA SER A 239 -10.24 3.34 -7.74
C SER A 239 -9.85 1.87 -7.62
N GLN A 240 -10.09 1.27 -6.45
CA GLN A 240 -9.81 -0.15 -6.23
C GLN A 240 -10.65 -1.04 -7.16
N LEU A 241 -11.96 -0.82 -7.23
CA LEU A 241 -12.87 -1.61 -8.06
C LEU A 241 -12.41 -1.68 -9.53
N LEU A 242 -11.90 -0.56 -10.06
CA LEU A 242 -11.47 -0.44 -11.45
C LEU A 242 -10.06 -1.01 -11.69
N TYR A 243 -9.08 -0.73 -10.82
CA TYR A 243 -7.67 -0.89 -11.18
C TYR A 243 -6.94 -2.06 -10.55
N PHE A 244 -7.25 -2.44 -9.30
CA PHE A 244 -6.45 -3.44 -8.59
C PHE A 244 -7.29 -4.40 -7.75
N PRO A 245 -6.85 -5.67 -7.60
CA PRO A 245 -7.64 -6.69 -6.93
C PRO A 245 -7.98 -6.32 -5.48
N GLU A 246 -9.22 -6.58 -5.09
CA GLU A 246 -9.60 -6.66 -3.69
C GLU A 246 -9.00 -7.94 -3.06
N PHE A 247 -8.88 -7.97 -1.73
CA PHE A 247 -8.39 -9.15 -1.02
C PHE A 247 -9.29 -10.36 -1.28
N LEU A 248 -8.70 -11.46 -1.72
CA LEU A 248 -9.41 -12.71 -1.93
C LEU A 248 -9.98 -13.28 -0.62
N PRO A 249 -11.02 -14.13 -0.68
CA PRO A 249 -11.53 -14.83 0.50
C PRO A 249 -10.44 -15.62 1.20
N GLU A 250 -10.46 -15.57 2.52
CA GLU A 250 -9.54 -16.28 3.40
C GLU A 250 -10.34 -16.76 4.63
N ILE A 251 -10.13 -18.01 5.06
CA ILE A 251 -11.03 -18.69 6.01
C ILE A 251 -11.02 -18.04 7.39
N ASN A 252 -9.90 -17.44 7.77
CA ASN A 252 -9.72 -16.80 9.06
C ASN A 252 -10.08 -15.31 9.03
N ARG A 253 -10.53 -14.76 7.89
CA ARG A 253 -11.02 -13.38 7.79
C ARG A 253 -12.54 -13.32 7.83
N PRO A 254 -13.14 -12.73 8.88
CA PRO A 254 -14.59 -12.66 8.98
C PRO A 254 -15.23 -11.82 7.86
N ALA A 255 -16.29 -12.35 7.23
CA ALA A 255 -17.02 -11.67 6.16
C ALA A 255 -17.80 -10.41 6.63
N HIS A 256 -17.86 -10.16 7.94
CA HIS A 256 -18.53 -9.00 8.53
C HIS A 256 -17.58 -7.81 8.83
N LEU A 257 -16.27 -7.97 8.61
CA LEU A 257 -15.34 -6.84 8.71
C LEU A 257 -15.71 -5.77 7.68
N ALA A 258 -15.55 -4.48 8.03
CA ALA A 258 -15.89 -3.42 7.11
C ALA A 258 -15.05 -3.50 5.83
N GLY A 259 -15.67 -3.16 4.71
CA GLY A 259 -15.07 -3.35 3.39
C GLY A 259 -15.19 -4.78 2.83
N SER A 260 -15.68 -5.76 3.60
CA SER A 260 -15.98 -7.11 3.11
C SER A 260 -17.29 -7.17 2.32
N SER A 261 -17.32 -8.03 1.30
CA SER A 261 -18.52 -8.42 0.56
C SER A 261 -19.07 -9.77 1.08
N PRO A 262 -20.34 -10.11 0.77
CA PRO A 262 -20.88 -11.43 1.06
C PRO A 262 -20.12 -12.59 0.40
N SER A 263 -19.38 -12.34 -0.69
CA SER A 263 -18.53 -13.35 -1.33
C SER A 263 -17.18 -13.54 -0.63
N GLY A 264 -16.97 -12.88 0.51
CA GLY A 264 -15.75 -12.96 1.31
C GLY A 264 -14.62 -12.08 0.81
N ILE A 265 -14.76 -11.37 -0.32
CA ILE A 265 -13.75 -10.43 -0.83
C ILE A 265 -13.73 -9.18 0.06
N SER A 266 -12.58 -8.53 0.26
CA SER A 266 -12.49 -7.31 1.08
C SER A 266 -11.67 -6.20 0.44
N GLY A 267 -12.12 -4.95 0.60
CA GLY A 267 -11.40 -3.78 0.11
C GLY A 267 -10.50 -3.08 1.13
N SER A 268 -10.57 -3.41 2.42
CA SER A 268 -9.94 -2.58 3.48
C SER A 268 -9.08 -3.35 4.47
N TYR A 269 -9.47 -4.58 4.79
CA TYR A 269 -8.72 -5.47 5.67
C TYR A 269 -8.50 -6.80 4.98
N GLY A 270 -7.26 -7.27 4.90
CA GLY A 270 -6.87 -8.44 4.13
C GLY A 270 -5.99 -9.39 4.91
N SER A 271 -6.11 -10.67 4.59
CA SER A 271 -5.13 -11.70 4.97
C SER A 271 -4.69 -12.45 3.72
N TYR A 272 -3.44 -12.91 3.72
CA TYR A 272 -2.87 -13.73 2.66
C TYR A 272 -2.11 -14.90 3.28
N ARG A 273 -2.29 -16.11 2.75
CA ARG A 273 -1.68 -17.34 3.27
C ARG A 273 -0.78 -17.97 2.22
N TRP A 274 0.43 -18.36 2.64
CA TRP A 274 1.33 -19.19 1.87
C TRP A 274 1.61 -20.47 2.65
N GLY A 275 0.71 -21.44 2.50
CA GLY A 275 0.75 -22.64 3.34
C GLY A 275 0.67 -22.33 4.84
N SER A 276 1.35 -23.16 5.61
CA SER A 276 1.60 -22.95 7.04
C SER A 276 2.85 -22.08 7.30
N LEU A 277 3.56 -21.64 6.25
CA LEU A 277 4.78 -20.85 6.37
C LEU A 277 4.47 -19.41 6.78
N LEU A 278 3.60 -18.73 6.04
CA LEU A 278 3.40 -17.28 6.18
C LEU A 278 1.92 -16.90 6.17
N GLU A 279 1.58 -15.96 7.06
CA GLU A 279 0.39 -15.14 6.98
C GLU A 279 0.77 -13.66 6.92
N LEU A 280 0.14 -12.91 6.01
CA LEU A 280 0.22 -11.45 5.97
C LEU A 280 -1.09 -10.88 6.49
N LEU A 281 -1.05 -9.83 7.32
CA LEU A 281 -2.22 -9.04 7.72
C LEU A 281 -2.07 -7.62 7.19
N MET A 282 -2.91 -7.24 6.23
CA MET A 282 -2.83 -5.95 5.55
C MET A 282 -4.06 -5.10 5.88
N TYR A 283 -3.86 -3.84 6.25
CA TYR A 283 -4.96 -3.00 6.70
C TYR A 283 -4.82 -1.50 6.42
N ASP A 284 -5.87 -0.95 5.84
CA ASP A 284 -6.09 0.49 5.60
C ASP A 284 -6.35 1.21 6.93
N CYS A 285 -5.53 2.22 7.23
CA CYS A 285 -5.59 3.00 8.47
C CYS A 285 -6.26 4.38 8.29
N ARG A 286 -6.94 4.63 7.16
CA ARG A 286 -7.52 5.93 6.79
C ARG A 286 -9.02 5.87 6.58
N ARG A 287 -9.55 4.80 5.98
CA ARG A 287 -10.99 4.75 5.62
C ARG A 287 -11.94 4.89 6.80
N PHE A 288 -11.56 4.30 7.93
CA PHE A 288 -12.41 4.14 9.11
C PHE A 288 -11.84 4.83 10.34
N ILE A 289 -10.87 5.74 10.14
CA ILE A 289 -10.34 6.59 11.20
C ILE A 289 -11.45 7.40 11.87
N THR A 290 -11.32 7.64 13.17
CA THR A 290 -12.30 8.41 13.95
C THR A 290 -11.65 9.55 14.72
N LEU A 291 -12.43 10.59 14.98
CA LEU A 291 -12.06 11.74 15.82
C LEU A 291 -12.91 11.73 17.09
N ALA A 292 -12.54 10.85 18.01
CA ALA A 292 -13.30 10.56 19.23
C ALA A 292 -12.42 10.65 20.50
N GLY A 293 -11.39 11.49 20.47
CA GLY A 293 -10.47 11.73 21.58
C GLY A 293 -9.85 10.41 22.09
N PRO A 294 -10.02 10.07 23.38
CA PRO A 294 -9.48 8.83 23.96
C PRO A 294 -10.01 7.53 23.35
N THR A 295 -11.18 7.54 22.70
CA THR A 295 -11.76 6.35 22.06
C THR A 295 -11.61 6.36 20.54
N ALA A 296 -10.83 7.32 20.00
CA ALA A 296 -10.51 7.36 18.60
C ALA A 296 -9.70 6.13 18.17
N VAL A 297 -9.81 5.75 16.91
CA VAL A 297 -9.11 4.61 16.30
C VAL A 297 -8.73 4.94 14.86
N LEU A 298 -7.63 4.37 14.37
CA LEU A 298 -7.28 4.36 12.93
C LEU A 298 -7.95 3.17 12.22
N ILE A 299 -8.05 2.02 12.90
CA ILE A 299 -8.74 0.82 12.42
C ILE A 299 -9.97 0.50 13.26
N GLU A 300 -11.01 -0.05 12.65
CA GLU A 300 -12.25 -0.32 13.38
C GLU A 300 -12.06 -1.40 14.46
N GLY A 301 -12.83 -1.32 15.55
CA GLY A 301 -12.67 -2.25 16.68
C GLY A 301 -12.93 -3.73 16.34
N GLN A 302 -13.74 -4.05 15.33
CA GLN A 302 -13.92 -5.43 14.86
C GLN A 302 -12.67 -5.95 14.14
N ALA A 303 -12.05 -5.13 13.30
CA ALA A 303 -10.80 -5.46 12.62
C ALA A 303 -9.65 -5.56 13.62
N GLU A 304 -9.57 -4.65 14.61
CA GLU A 304 -8.57 -4.73 15.68
C GLU A 304 -8.67 -6.06 16.47
N ARG A 305 -9.88 -6.48 16.84
CA ARG A 305 -10.09 -7.78 17.51
C ARG A 305 -9.71 -8.97 16.64
N TRP A 306 -10.02 -8.90 15.35
CA TRP A 306 -9.64 -9.92 14.40
C TRP A 306 -8.11 -10.00 14.28
N ILE A 307 -7.42 -8.88 14.09
CA ILE A 307 -5.96 -8.79 14.05
C ILE A 307 -5.35 -9.40 15.32
N ALA A 308 -5.80 -8.97 16.51
CA ALA A 308 -5.31 -9.52 17.78
C ALA A 308 -5.50 -11.04 17.89
N SER A 309 -6.65 -11.57 17.41
CA SER A 309 -6.91 -13.01 17.36
C SER A 309 -5.95 -13.75 16.43
N ARG A 310 -5.68 -13.22 15.23
CA ARG A 310 -4.71 -13.79 14.28
C ARG A 310 -3.27 -13.73 14.82
N THR A 311 -2.93 -12.67 15.53
CA THR A 311 -1.61 -12.52 16.16
C THR A 311 -1.40 -13.57 17.24
N ALA A 312 -2.40 -13.83 18.08
CA ALA A 312 -2.30 -14.74 19.22
C ALA A 312 -2.43 -16.24 18.90
N ASP A 313 -2.87 -16.63 17.70
CA ASP A 313 -3.18 -18.03 17.41
C ASP A 313 -1.97 -18.93 17.10
N GLU A 314 -0.86 -18.31 16.72
CA GLU A 314 0.41 -18.92 16.37
C GLU A 314 0.36 -20.11 15.37
N ILE A 315 -0.70 -20.20 14.52
CA ILE A 315 -0.85 -21.32 13.55
C ILE A 315 0.15 -21.30 12.37
N THR A 316 0.61 -20.14 11.89
CA THR A 316 1.73 -20.03 10.93
C THR A 316 3.09 -19.89 11.59
N ARG A 317 4.13 -20.27 10.84
CA ARG A 317 5.52 -19.99 11.21
C ARG A 317 5.86 -18.50 11.20
N HIS A 318 5.26 -17.72 10.31
CA HIS A 318 5.48 -16.28 10.25
C HIS A 318 4.15 -15.55 10.15
N LEU A 319 4.07 -14.41 10.83
CA LEU A 319 2.98 -13.46 10.70
C LEU A 319 3.60 -12.08 10.50
N ILE A 320 3.22 -11.39 9.42
CA ILE A 320 3.70 -10.04 9.13
C ILE A 320 2.54 -9.07 9.11
N HIS A 321 2.60 -8.04 9.95
CA HIS A 321 1.65 -6.94 9.95
C HIS A 321 2.05 -5.90 8.89
N ILE A 322 1.09 -5.44 8.09
CA ILE A 322 1.28 -4.48 7.00
C ILE A 322 0.20 -3.37 7.06
N PRO A 323 0.26 -2.47 8.06
CA PRO A 323 -0.55 -1.25 8.08
C PRO A 323 -0.15 -0.28 6.96
N SER A 324 -1.09 0.55 6.50
CA SER A 324 -0.73 1.74 5.71
C SER A 324 0.04 2.78 6.53
N THR A 325 -0.34 2.98 7.81
CA THR A 325 0.33 3.95 8.72
C THR A 325 1.55 3.37 9.44
N PRO A 326 2.73 4.02 9.35
CA PRO A 326 3.99 3.50 9.86
C PRO A 326 4.11 3.41 11.37
N PHE A 327 4.77 2.34 11.81
CA PHE A 327 5.18 2.10 13.19
C PHE A 327 6.66 2.43 13.36
N GLY A 328 7.03 3.04 14.49
CA GLY A 328 8.42 3.31 14.86
C GLY A 328 8.98 4.66 14.43
N TRP A 329 8.34 5.33 13.46
CA TRP A 329 8.79 6.63 12.95
C TRP A 329 7.64 7.61 12.73
N SER A 330 7.94 8.90 12.84
CA SER A 330 7.05 10.03 12.58
C SER A 330 7.79 11.12 11.82
N ALA A 331 7.06 11.90 11.02
CA ALA A 331 7.53 13.19 10.51
C ALA A 331 6.67 14.36 11.04
N GLY A 332 6.01 14.17 12.18
CA GLY A 332 5.06 15.12 12.77
C GLY A 332 3.77 15.29 11.97
N LYS A 333 3.44 14.36 11.05
CA LYS A 333 2.24 14.41 10.20
C LYS A 333 0.99 14.18 11.06
N TRP A 334 -0.14 14.76 10.64
CA TRP A 334 -1.45 14.40 11.20
C TRP A 334 -1.87 13.00 10.73
N GLY A 335 -2.74 12.31 11.47
CA GLY A 335 -3.14 10.93 11.12
C GLY A 335 -2.09 9.85 11.42
N GLU A 336 -1.00 10.19 12.11
CA GLU A 336 -0.02 9.24 12.66
C GLU A 336 -0.42 8.75 14.06
N TRP A 337 0.19 7.64 14.51
CA TRP A 337 -0.04 7.09 15.85
C TRP A 337 0.41 8.03 16.99
N TYR A 338 1.38 8.90 16.72
CA TYR A 338 2.17 9.58 17.76
C TYR A 338 1.76 11.05 17.96
N PRO A 339 1.82 11.57 19.20
CA PRO A 339 1.38 12.93 19.54
C PRO A 339 2.37 14.03 19.15
N ASP A 340 3.60 13.65 18.80
CA ASP A 340 4.72 14.55 18.64
C ASP A 340 4.66 15.35 17.34
N TYR A 341 5.02 16.62 17.45
CA TYR A 341 4.90 17.60 16.38
C TYR A 341 6.19 18.39 16.25
N LEU A 342 6.42 18.99 15.06
CA LEU A 342 7.58 19.83 14.83
C LEU A 342 7.55 21.06 15.74
N GLN A 343 8.58 21.19 16.57
CA GLN A 343 8.76 22.31 17.49
C GLN A 343 9.62 23.41 16.88
N ALA A 344 9.63 24.59 17.51
CA ALA A 344 10.50 25.71 17.10
C ALA A 344 12.00 25.38 17.17
N SER A 345 12.39 24.33 17.89
CA SER A 345 13.76 23.78 17.92
C SER A 345 14.16 23.07 16.62
N GLY A 346 13.20 22.78 15.73
CA GLY A 346 13.42 21.97 14.54
C GLY A 346 13.46 20.46 14.82
N GLN A 347 12.93 20.02 15.96
CA GLN A 347 12.83 18.62 16.37
C GLN A 347 11.37 18.26 16.69
N LEU A 348 11.04 16.96 16.68
CA LEU A 348 9.75 16.51 17.21
C LEU A 348 9.72 16.66 18.73
N GLY A 349 8.58 17.07 19.26
CA GLY A 349 8.36 17.32 20.68
C GLY A 349 6.88 17.41 21.02
N LEU A 350 6.59 17.65 22.29
CA LEU A 350 5.23 17.68 22.86
C LEU A 350 4.83 19.07 23.37
N GLU A 351 5.72 20.06 23.30
CA GLU A 351 5.52 21.40 23.84
C GLU A 351 4.40 22.13 23.13
N VAL A 352 4.42 22.11 21.80
CA VAL A 352 3.28 22.47 20.95
C VAL A 352 2.54 21.19 20.59
N PRO A 353 1.28 21.00 21.04
CA PRO A 353 0.52 19.80 20.73
C PRO A 353 0.24 19.67 19.23
N LYS A 354 0.34 18.45 18.69
CA LYS A 354 -0.10 18.14 17.32
C LYS A 354 -1.58 18.51 17.17
N PRO A 355 -1.94 19.44 16.28
CA PRO A 355 -3.33 19.87 16.12
C PRO A 355 -4.24 18.70 15.77
N TYR A 356 -5.42 18.63 16.39
CA TYR A 356 -6.47 17.62 16.13
C TYR A 356 -6.01 16.15 16.26
N TRP A 357 -4.85 15.88 16.87
CA TRP A 357 -4.42 14.52 17.14
C TRP A 357 -5.29 13.88 18.22
N GLN A 358 -5.49 12.56 18.13
CA GLN A 358 -6.39 11.84 19.03
C GLN A 358 -5.61 10.84 19.90
N PRO A 359 -5.71 10.91 21.25
CA PRO A 359 -5.01 9.99 22.13
C PRO A 359 -5.44 8.53 21.98
N GLY A 360 -6.65 8.28 21.47
CA GLY A 360 -7.10 6.93 21.15
C GLY A 360 -6.26 6.25 20.05
N TRP A 361 -5.66 7.01 19.13
CA TRP A 361 -4.79 6.46 18.08
C TRP A 361 -3.54 5.82 18.70
N PHE A 362 -2.86 6.52 19.60
CA PHE A 362 -1.74 5.94 20.34
C PHE A 362 -2.18 4.77 21.21
N ALA A 363 -3.31 4.89 21.91
CA ALA A 363 -3.83 3.78 22.72
C ALA A 363 -4.11 2.51 21.87
N GLN A 364 -4.58 2.66 20.63
CA GLN A 364 -4.73 1.55 19.69
C GLN A 364 -3.39 0.99 19.22
N HIS A 365 -2.43 1.85 18.89
CA HIS A 365 -1.05 1.47 18.59
C HIS A 365 -0.44 0.62 19.72
N GLN A 366 -0.61 1.05 20.99
CA GLN A 366 -0.13 0.30 22.16
C GLN A 366 -0.71 -1.12 22.24
N ARG A 367 -2.02 -1.28 21.99
CA ARG A 367 -2.66 -2.60 22.01
C ARG A 367 -2.15 -3.50 20.89
N ILE A 368 -1.96 -2.94 19.69
CA ILE A 368 -1.44 -3.69 18.53
C ILE A 368 0.02 -4.09 18.78
N LEU A 369 0.90 -3.15 19.15
CA LEU A 369 2.30 -3.46 19.46
C LEU A 369 2.43 -4.48 20.57
N SER A 370 1.64 -4.33 21.64
CA SER A 370 1.60 -5.31 22.73
C SER A 370 1.19 -6.69 22.22
N SER A 371 0.18 -6.81 21.34
CA SER A 371 -0.16 -8.11 20.77
C SER A 371 0.97 -8.71 19.93
N ILE A 372 1.68 -7.89 19.17
CA ILE A 372 2.77 -8.34 18.30
C ILE A 372 3.96 -8.83 19.13
N SER A 373 4.33 -8.10 20.20
CA SER A 373 5.45 -8.47 21.09
C SER A 373 5.16 -9.64 22.02
N HIS A 374 3.89 -10.02 22.23
CA HIS A 374 3.55 -11.21 23.01
C HIS A 374 3.65 -12.52 22.22
N GLN A 375 4.01 -12.48 20.93
CA GLN A 375 4.25 -13.70 20.17
C GLN A 375 5.44 -14.46 20.77
N GLU A 376 5.28 -15.76 20.99
CA GLU A 376 6.28 -16.61 21.63
C GLU A 376 7.13 -17.35 20.58
N ASP A 377 6.51 -17.86 19.52
CA ASP A 377 7.19 -18.69 18.53
C ASP A 377 7.59 -17.89 17.28
N ARG A 378 6.86 -16.82 16.94
CA ARG A 378 7.06 -16.04 15.71
C ARG A 378 7.99 -14.85 15.93
N ILE A 379 8.62 -14.39 14.83
CA ILE A 379 9.34 -13.11 14.81
C ILE A 379 8.31 -11.97 14.88
N PRO A 380 8.34 -11.09 15.90
CA PRO A 380 7.46 -9.93 15.95
C PRO A 380 7.87 -8.91 14.87
N ILE A 381 7.05 -8.69 13.85
CA ILE A 381 7.41 -7.85 12.71
C ILE A 381 6.23 -7.05 12.13
N VAL A 382 6.52 -5.79 11.78
CA VAL A 382 5.62 -4.88 11.07
C VAL A 382 6.34 -4.19 9.90
N LEU A 383 5.67 -4.12 8.75
CA LEU A 383 6.13 -3.42 7.55
C LEU A 383 5.18 -2.27 7.24
N SER A 384 5.69 -1.11 6.81
CA SER A 384 4.82 0.05 6.56
C SER A 384 5.30 0.98 5.45
N GLY A 385 4.41 1.89 5.05
CA GLY A 385 4.60 2.89 3.98
C GLY A 385 4.50 4.35 4.46
N ASP A 386 3.85 5.21 3.67
CA ASP A 386 3.45 6.62 3.94
C ASP A 386 4.59 7.65 4.06
N LEU A 387 5.65 7.36 4.81
CA LEU A 387 6.66 8.36 5.19
C LEU A 387 7.64 8.75 4.08
N HIS A 388 7.50 8.22 2.85
CA HIS A 388 8.46 8.43 1.75
C HIS A 388 9.91 8.19 2.19
N ALA A 389 10.12 7.11 2.96
CA ALA A 389 11.43 6.72 3.44
C ALA A 389 11.61 5.20 3.39
N ILE A 390 12.87 4.77 3.43
CA ILE A 390 13.26 3.36 3.59
C ILE A 390 14.19 3.24 4.80
N GLY A 391 13.91 2.28 5.68
CA GLY A 391 14.61 2.14 6.96
C GLY A 391 14.21 0.87 7.70
N SER A 392 14.96 0.50 8.73
CA SER A 392 14.66 -0.65 9.57
C SER A 392 15.19 -0.47 10.98
N GLY A 393 14.47 -1.00 11.96
CA GLY A 393 14.82 -0.89 13.37
C GLY A 393 14.07 -1.90 14.24
N LEU A 394 14.33 -1.80 15.54
CA LEU A 394 13.76 -2.67 16.56
C LEU A 394 13.12 -1.83 17.65
N ILE A 395 11.80 -1.88 17.78
CA ILE A 395 11.05 -1.17 18.81
C ILE A 395 11.21 -1.93 20.13
N THR A 396 11.90 -1.34 21.09
CA THR A 396 12.16 -1.93 22.42
C THR A 396 11.25 -1.35 23.50
N ARG A 397 10.81 -0.09 23.32
CA ARG A 397 9.84 0.58 24.21
C ARG A 397 8.85 1.42 23.42
N SER A 398 7.62 1.52 23.93
CA SER A 398 6.64 2.51 23.48
C SER A 398 5.77 2.96 24.65
N GLY A 399 5.79 4.26 24.98
CA GLY A 399 5.18 4.81 26.18
C GLY A 399 5.62 4.02 27.42
N GLU A 400 4.64 3.51 28.17
CA GLU A 400 4.86 2.68 29.36
C GLU A 400 5.18 1.20 29.05
N LEU A 401 5.09 0.76 27.78
CA LEU A 401 5.34 -0.62 27.39
C LEU A 401 6.85 -0.83 27.16
N ASN A 402 7.42 -1.79 27.87
CA ASN A 402 8.75 -2.33 27.60
C ASN A 402 8.59 -3.75 27.05
N PHE A 403 9.30 -4.08 25.98
CA PHE A 403 9.11 -5.35 25.27
C PHE A 403 10.25 -6.32 25.56
N ASP A 404 9.93 -7.44 26.23
CA ASP A 404 10.86 -8.56 26.40
C ASP A 404 11.15 -9.27 25.07
N ASN A 405 10.18 -9.25 24.14
CA ASN A 405 10.33 -9.64 22.75
C ASN A 405 10.10 -8.43 21.83
N PRO A 406 11.17 -7.67 21.50
CA PRO A 406 11.06 -6.42 20.74
C PRO A 406 10.49 -6.60 19.33
N VAL A 407 9.85 -5.55 18.80
CA VAL A 407 9.16 -5.60 17.49
C VAL A 407 10.03 -5.06 16.37
N GLN A 408 10.31 -5.88 15.36
CA GLN A 408 10.98 -5.46 14.13
C GLN A 408 10.06 -4.51 13.36
N THR A 409 10.54 -3.32 13.02
CA THR A 409 9.81 -2.34 12.20
C THR A 409 10.61 -1.99 10.96
N ILE A 410 9.95 -1.96 9.79
CA ILE A 410 10.61 -1.76 8.50
C ILE A 410 9.74 -0.86 7.62
N LEU A 411 10.33 0.24 7.13
CA LEU A 411 9.75 1.05 6.05
C LEU A 411 10.16 0.45 4.72
N ALA A 412 9.18 0.07 3.89
CA ALA A 412 9.43 -0.74 2.69
C ALA A 412 10.17 0.01 1.57
N GLY A 413 10.02 1.33 1.52
CA GLY A 413 10.65 2.23 0.54
C GLY A 413 9.67 2.77 -0.52
N PRO A 414 9.69 4.10 -0.80
CA PRO A 414 8.84 4.73 -1.79
C PRO A 414 9.34 4.50 -3.21
N ILE A 415 8.44 4.32 -4.17
CA ILE A 415 8.84 4.14 -5.59
C ILE A 415 8.86 5.48 -6.36
N GLY A 416 7.98 6.42 -6.04
CA GLY A 416 7.65 7.54 -6.93
C GLY A 416 8.07 8.94 -6.48
N THR A 417 8.73 9.09 -5.33
CA THR A 417 8.96 10.39 -4.71
C THR A 417 10.00 11.22 -5.46
N GLY A 418 9.61 12.45 -5.85
CA GLY A 418 10.51 13.46 -6.40
C GLY A 418 10.90 14.49 -5.34
N THR A 419 10.17 15.61 -5.28
CA THR A 419 10.34 16.64 -4.21
C THR A 419 9.36 16.46 -3.05
N GLY A 420 8.67 15.31 -3.00
CA GLY A 420 7.66 14.98 -1.99
C GLY A 420 8.18 14.63 -0.60
N TRP A 421 9.49 14.72 -0.37
CA TRP A 421 10.13 14.30 0.87
C TRP A 421 9.56 15.00 2.13
N PRO A 422 9.35 14.26 3.24
CA PRO A 422 8.91 14.83 4.51
C PRO A 422 9.81 15.97 4.99
N SER A 423 11.13 15.85 4.87
CA SER A 423 12.08 16.91 5.25
C SER A 423 11.79 18.23 4.54
N SER A 424 11.41 18.15 3.27
CA SER A 424 11.08 19.32 2.45
C SER A 424 9.69 19.86 2.75
N ALA A 425 8.71 18.97 2.97
CA ALA A 425 7.31 19.36 3.19
C ALA A 425 7.03 19.81 4.64
N ARG A 426 7.73 19.21 5.61
CA ARG A 426 7.47 19.33 7.05
C ARG A 426 8.65 19.88 7.83
N GLY A 427 9.81 20.09 7.19
CA GLY A 427 11.02 20.58 7.87
C GLY A 427 11.77 19.52 8.69
N ILE A 428 11.31 18.27 8.68
CA ILE A 428 11.94 17.13 9.34
C ILE A 428 11.63 15.83 8.58
N GLY A 429 12.63 14.95 8.51
CA GLY A 429 12.47 13.60 7.95
C GLY A 429 11.79 12.65 8.93
N ALA A 430 11.63 11.39 8.52
CA ALA A 430 11.17 10.33 9.42
C ALA A 430 12.19 10.14 10.57
N THR A 431 11.73 10.31 11.81
CA THR A 431 12.53 10.18 13.02
C THR A 431 11.78 9.35 14.07
N VAL A 432 12.51 8.77 15.01
CA VAL A 432 11.92 8.04 16.14
C VAL A 432 11.03 8.99 16.96
N PRO A 433 9.77 8.65 17.23
CA PRO A 433 8.88 9.48 18.02
C PRO A 433 9.35 9.59 19.48
N VAL A 434 9.02 10.71 20.13
CA VAL A 434 9.49 11.02 21.49
C VAL A 434 9.14 9.96 22.55
N ASP A 435 8.01 9.27 22.39
CA ASP A 435 7.52 8.24 23.31
C ASP A 435 7.95 6.82 22.90
N LEU A 436 8.84 6.67 21.91
CA LEU A 436 9.35 5.37 21.47
C LEU A 436 10.85 5.25 21.69
N GLU A 437 11.31 4.03 21.94
CA GLU A 437 12.72 3.65 21.79
C GLU A 437 12.82 2.64 20.67
N VAL A 438 13.59 3.02 19.64
CA VAL A 438 13.85 2.20 18.47
C VAL A 438 15.35 2.10 18.27
N GLU A 439 15.87 0.87 18.29
CA GLU A 439 17.24 0.60 17.89
C GLU A 439 17.30 0.54 16.36
N GLU A 440 17.73 1.64 15.74
CA GLU A 440 17.79 1.74 14.28
C GLU A 440 18.95 0.89 13.73
N ARG A 441 18.59 -0.12 12.94
CA ARG A 441 19.57 -0.90 12.16
C ARG A 441 19.99 -0.11 10.92
N ALA A 442 19.02 0.53 10.29
CA ALA A 442 19.22 1.51 9.24
C ALA A 442 18.22 2.66 9.49
N SER A 443 18.75 3.81 9.92
CA SER A 443 17.93 5.03 10.06
C SER A 443 17.21 5.33 8.75
N PRO A 444 15.95 5.82 8.80
CA PRO A 444 15.20 6.16 7.60
C PRO A 444 15.96 7.12 6.70
N ILE A 445 16.04 6.78 5.42
CA ILE A 445 16.58 7.65 4.37
C ILE A 445 15.50 8.01 3.35
N GLU A 446 15.53 9.25 2.87
CA GLU A 446 14.64 9.81 1.85
C GLU A 446 15.15 9.47 0.44
N ASN A 447 15.12 8.18 0.12
CA ASN A 447 15.50 7.65 -1.18
C ASN A 447 14.35 6.81 -1.74
N ASN A 448 14.27 6.72 -3.06
CA ASN A 448 13.33 5.81 -3.72
C ASN A 448 13.86 4.39 -3.70
N GLY A 449 13.00 3.39 -3.60
CA GLY A 449 13.42 2.02 -3.45
C GLY A 449 12.30 1.05 -3.16
N PHE A 450 12.71 -0.16 -2.79
CA PHE A 450 11.83 -1.26 -2.44
C PHE A 450 12.59 -2.23 -1.53
N SER A 451 11.86 -3.18 -0.95
CA SER A 451 12.42 -4.21 -0.08
C SER A 451 12.06 -5.62 -0.58
N ILE A 452 13.03 -6.53 -0.54
CA ILE A 452 12.84 -7.96 -0.79
C ILE A 452 12.95 -8.71 0.54
N PHE A 453 12.02 -9.63 0.77
CA PHE A 453 12.03 -10.52 1.92
C PHE A 453 12.06 -11.95 1.44
N ASP A 454 13.12 -12.65 1.82
CA ASP A 454 13.32 -14.08 1.60
C ASP A 454 12.95 -14.80 2.89
N ILE A 455 11.81 -15.48 2.89
CA ILE A 455 11.20 -16.10 4.07
C ILE A 455 11.42 -17.60 3.95
N ASP A 456 12.07 -18.20 4.94
CA ASP A 456 12.22 -19.65 5.09
C ASP A 456 11.56 -20.13 6.40
N THR A 457 11.66 -21.42 6.72
CA THR A 457 11.00 -21.99 7.90
C THR A 457 11.37 -21.31 9.22
N ASP A 458 12.57 -20.76 9.33
CA ASP A 458 13.18 -20.35 10.59
C ASP A 458 13.55 -18.88 10.62
N SER A 459 13.46 -18.18 9.49
CA SER A 459 13.98 -16.83 9.35
C SER A 459 13.35 -16.02 8.23
N ILE A 460 13.67 -14.72 8.25
CA ILE A 460 13.36 -13.76 7.21
C ILE A 460 14.65 -13.00 6.90
N GLU A 461 15.21 -13.15 5.71
CA GLU A 461 16.26 -12.28 5.19
C GLU A 461 15.63 -11.07 4.49
N VAL A 462 16.06 -9.87 4.86
CA VAL A 462 15.57 -8.60 4.33
C VAL A 462 16.67 -7.91 3.55
N ARG A 463 16.36 -7.46 2.35
CA ARG A 463 17.25 -6.66 1.48
C ARG A 463 16.54 -5.37 1.08
N GLN A 464 17.08 -4.23 1.50
CA GLN A 464 16.52 -2.90 1.22
C GLN A 464 17.35 -2.20 0.14
N PHE A 465 16.69 -1.71 -0.90
CA PHE A 465 17.30 -1.07 -2.07
C PHE A 465 16.95 0.41 -2.09
N ALA A 466 17.90 1.28 -2.42
CA ALA A 466 17.69 2.72 -2.40
C ALA A 466 18.40 3.40 -3.57
N TRP A 467 17.72 4.36 -4.19
CA TRP A 467 18.16 5.08 -5.37
C TRP A 467 17.66 6.52 -5.32
N LEU A 468 18.46 7.41 -5.91
CA LEU A 468 18.10 8.80 -6.15
C LEU A 468 18.49 9.20 -7.58
N PRO A 469 17.79 10.18 -8.19
CA PRO A 469 18.09 10.66 -9.55
C PRO A 469 19.56 10.97 -9.83
N GLU A 470 20.29 11.48 -8.83
CA GLU A 470 21.71 11.86 -8.93
C GLU A 470 22.63 10.66 -9.20
N GLN A 471 22.19 9.43 -8.89
CA GLN A 471 22.94 8.21 -9.17
C GLN A 471 22.84 7.79 -10.65
N GLY A 472 21.98 8.45 -11.43
CA GLY A 472 21.74 8.14 -12.84
C GLY A 472 20.78 6.96 -13.03
N LEU A 473 20.03 6.98 -14.14
CA LEU A 473 19.00 5.98 -14.42
C LEU A 473 19.59 4.58 -14.62
N ASP A 474 20.80 4.47 -15.17
CA ASP A 474 21.44 3.17 -15.44
C ASP A 474 21.87 2.43 -14.17
N ALA A 475 22.00 3.15 -13.04
CA ALA A 475 22.25 2.52 -11.75
C ALA A 475 21.05 1.66 -11.29
N ILE A 476 19.83 1.96 -11.75
CA ILE A 476 18.62 1.22 -11.34
C ILE A 476 18.71 -0.25 -11.73
N ASP A 477 19.22 -0.55 -12.92
CA ASP A 477 19.26 -1.92 -13.45
C ASP A 477 20.19 -2.84 -12.65
N ASN A 478 21.15 -2.26 -11.93
CA ASN A 478 22.15 -2.99 -11.17
C ASN A 478 22.09 -2.66 -9.67
N LEU A 479 21.00 -2.04 -9.20
CA LEU A 479 20.78 -1.64 -7.81
C LEU A 479 21.13 -2.79 -6.86
N GLN A 480 22.06 -2.54 -5.95
CA GLN A 480 22.42 -3.43 -4.85
C GLN A 480 21.71 -2.98 -3.58
N PRO A 481 21.43 -3.90 -2.64
CA PRO A 481 20.84 -3.49 -1.38
C PRO A 481 21.83 -2.61 -0.61
N PHE A 482 21.35 -1.52 -0.04
CA PHE A 482 22.17 -0.69 0.87
C PHE A 482 22.16 -1.27 2.30
N SER A 483 21.14 -2.07 2.63
CA SER A 483 21.01 -2.79 3.90
C SER A 483 20.57 -4.23 3.65
N THR A 484 21.20 -5.18 4.34
CA THR A 484 20.85 -6.60 4.31
C THR A 484 20.99 -7.20 5.70
N PHE A 485 19.97 -7.87 6.19
CA PHE A 485 19.97 -8.48 7.52
C PHE A 485 19.03 -9.68 7.59
N ARG A 486 19.28 -10.58 8.55
CA ARG A 486 18.48 -11.79 8.78
C ARG A 486 17.83 -11.73 10.16
N LEU A 487 16.53 -11.95 10.19
CA LEU A 487 15.72 -12.11 11.40
C LEU A 487 15.49 -13.60 11.61
N SER A 488 15.78 -14.12 12.79
CA SER A 488 15.62 -15.56 13.08
C SER A 488 14.57 -15.74 14.17
N ARG A 489 13.78 -16.80 14.07
CA ARG A 489 12.89 -17.26 15.14
C ARG A 489 13.74 -17.68 16.36
N SER A 490 13.20 -17.44 17.55
CA SER A 490 13.81 -17.79 18.85
C SER A 490 13.85 -19.28 19.12
#